data_AF-A0A935FMT1-F1
#
_entry.id   AF-A0A935FMT1-F1
#
_cell.length_a   1.000
_cell.length_b   1.000
_cell.length_c   1.000
_cell.angle_alpha   90.00
_cell.angle_beta   90.00
_cell.angle_gamma   90.00
#
_symmetry.space_group_name_H-M   'P 1'
#
loop_
_entity.id
_entity.type
_entity.pdbx_description
1 polymer ?
#
loop_
_entity_poly.entity_id
_entity_poly.type
_entity_poly.pdbx_seq_one_letter_code
_entity_poly.pdbx_strand_id
1 'polypeptide(L)'
;MGLLVVHSSAYAQAAGECTGGACGTPYQSGGGGCGCGGGSILIANTDFGDTYQYADDYDNDGREDDVDNCPQISNVEQTDSDGDGHGDACDLCASAADKEQKDSDGDGLGDACDADMDNDTKLGDDNCPVVANPTPDRRRWRRPGQRLRHR
;
A
#
# COMPACT_ATOMS: atom_id res chain seq x y z
N MET A 1 -4.02 16.97 -56.16
CA MET A 1 -4.66 16.73 -54.86
C MET A 1 -4.09 15.43 -54.29
N GLY A 2 -3.07 15.54 -53.44
CA GLY A 2 -2.46 14.38 -52.78
C GLY A 2 -3.11 14.17 -51.42
N LEU A 3 -3.66 12.98 -51.18
CA LEU A 3 -4.29 12.61 -49.92
C LEU A 3 -3.19 12.39 -48.87
N LEU A 4 -3.13 13.25 -47.85
CA LEU A 4 -2.22 13.10 -46.73
C LEU A 4 -2.76 11.98 -45.82
N VAL A 5 -2.10 10.82 -45.80
CA VAL A 5 -2.36 9.77 -44.81
C VAL A 5 -1.62 10.18 -43.54
N VAL A 6 -2.32 10.81 -42.60
CA VAL A 6 -1.83 10.94 -41.23
C VAL A 6 -1.82 9.55 -40.61
N HIS A 7 -0.62 9.03 -40.32
CA HIS A 7 -0.49 7.89 -39.42
C HIS A 7 -0.86 8.39 -38.04
N SER A 8 -2.07 8.08 -37.60
CA SER A 8 -2.42 8.14 -36.20
C SER A 8 -1.55 7.12 -35.49
N SER A 9 -0.49 7.59 -34.83
CA SER A 9 0.21 6.80 -33.82
C SER A 9 -0.84 6.40 -32.79
N ALA A 10 -1.30 5.16 -32.87
CA ALA A 10 -2.09 4.56 -31.81
C ALA A 10 -1.25 4.65 -30.54
N TYR A 11 -1.75 5.36 -29.54
CA TYR A 11 -1.25 5.24 -28.18
C TYR A 11 -1.40 3.76 -27.81
N ALA A 12 -0.28 3.08 -27.66
CA ALA A 12 -0.27 1.74 -27.08
C ALA A 12 -0.67 1.91 -25.61
N GLN A 13 -1.85 1.40 -25.25
CA GLN A 13 -2.20 1.17 -23.86
C GLN A 13 -1.12 0.28 -23.22
N ALA A 14 -0.71 0.65 -22.00
CA ALA A 14 0.28 -0.06 -21.24
C ALA A 14 -0.09 -1.55 -21.14
N ALA A 15 0.91 -2.41 -21.29
CA ALA A 15 0.75 -3.85 -21.24
C ALA A 15 0.45 -4.30 -19.81
N GLY A 16 -0.82 -4.50 -19.50
CA GLY A 16 -1.25 -5.02 -18.20
C GLY A 16 -2.64 -5.63 -18.21
N GLU A 17 -3.63 -4.94 -18.75
CA GLU A 17 -5.01 -5.20 -18.29
C GLU A 17 -5.97 -5.78 -19.34
N CYS A 18 -5.50 -6.08 -20.55
CA CYS A 18 -6.31 -6.77 -21.58
C CYS A 18 -5.44 -7.61 -22.52
N THR A 19 -4.70 -8.58 -21.99
CA THR A 19 -3.84 -9.46 -22.83
C THR A 19 -4.57 -10.65 -23.45
N GLY A 20 -5.86 -10.84 -23.18
CA GLY A 20 -6.70 -11.85 -23.81
C GLY A 20 -7.92 -11.21 -24.46
N GLY A 21 -7.93 -11.08 -25.78
CA GLY A 21 -8.98 -10.42 -26.57
C GLY A 21 -10.37 -11.06 -26.50
N ALA A 22 -11.04 -10.93 -25.35
CA ALA A 22 -12.45 -11.27 -25.18
C ALA A 22 -13.14 -10.20 -24.33
N CYS A 23 -13.31 -8.99 -24.90
CA CYS A 23 -14.35 -8.09 -24.42
C CYS A 23 -15.71 -8.77 -24.72
N GLY A 24 -16.45 -9.13 -23.68
CA GLY A 24 -17.72 -9.83 -23.81
C GLY A 24 -18.71 -9.08 -24.71
N THR A 25 -19.38 -9.80 -25.60
CA THR A 25 -20.47 -9.26 -26.42
C THR A 25 -21.70 -8.99 -25.55
N PRO A 26 -22.41 -7.87 -25.70
CA PRO A 26 -23.53 -7.51 -24.85
C PRO A 26 -24.81 -8.20 -25.35
N TYR A 27 -24.93 -9.52 -25.22
CA TYR A 27 -26.21 -10.18 -25.43
C TYR A 27 -26.25 -11.55 -24.76
N GLN A 28 -26.33 -11.56 -23.43
CA GLN A 28 -27.25 -12.45 -22.73
C GLN A 28 -27.34 -12.07 -21.25
N SER A 29 -28.58 -11.86 -20.84
CA SER A 29 -28.99 -11.50 -19.51
C SER A 29 -28.65 -12.63 -18.53
N GLY A 30 -27.50 -12.53 -17.89
CA GLY A 30 -27.13 -13.35 -16.72
C GLY A 30 -25.95 -14.30 -16.95
N GLY A 31 -24.78 -13.91 -16.41
CA GLY A 31 -23.76 -14.84 -15.90
C GLY A 31 -22.42 -14.92 -16.65
N GLY A 32 -21.32 -14.70 -15.90
CA GLY A 32 -19.92 -15.06 -16.21
C GLY A 32 -19.06 -13.85 -16.60
N GLY A 33 -18.24 -13.25 -15.72
CA GLY A 33 -16.93 -13.75 -15.25
C GLY A 33 -15.84 -13.30 -16.25
N CYS A 34 -14.73 -12.64 -15.90
CA CYS A 34 -13.88 -12.67 -14.71
C CYS A 34 -14.28 -11.67 -13.61
N GLY A 35 -14.21 -12.12 -12.37
CA GLY A 35 -14.39 -11.27 -11.20
C GLY A 35 -13.46 -11.73 -10.09
N CYS A 36 -12.96 -10.75 -9.35
CA CYS A 36 -12.47 -10.86 -7.97
C CYS A 36 -12.65 -9.48 -7.32
N GLY A 37 -13.86 -9.15 -6.85
CA GLY A 37 -14.11 -7.93 -6.07
C GLY A 37 -15.51 -7.40 -6.29
N GLY A 38 -16.36 -7.47 -5.27
CA GLY A 38 -17.77 -7.14 -5.39
C GLY A 38 -18.06 -5.65 -5.19
N GLY A 39 -18.83 -5.08 -6.11
CA GLY A 39 -19.45 -3.76 -5.96
C GLY A 39 -20.79 -3.74 -6.68
N SER A 40 -21.86 -3.51 -5.95
CA SER A 40 -23.25 -3.49 -6.42
C SER A 40 -23.54 -2.28 -7.31
N ILE A 41 -23.98 -2.53 -8.56
CA ILE A 41 -24.62 -1.50 -9.40
C ILE A 41 -26.10 -1.36 -9.00
N LEU A 42 -26.46 -0.19 -8.48
CA LEU A 42 -27.81 0.36 -8.55
C LEU A 42 -27.77 1.52 -9.55
N ILE A 43 -28.40 1.36 -10.72
CA ILE A 43 -28.57 2.47 -11.66
C ILE A 43 -29.78 3.30 -11.21
N ALA A 44 -29.54 4.53 -10.75
CA ALA A 44 -30.53 5.59 -10.83
C ALA A 44 -30.26 6.38 -12.12
N ASN A 45 -31.21 6.35 -13.05
CA ASN A 45 -31.15 7.14 -14.27
C ASN A 45 -31.32 8.63 -13.91
N THR A 46 -30.24 9.40 -13.95
CA THR A 46 -30.33 10.85 -14.12
C THR A 46 -29.45 11.29 -15.27
N ASP A 47 -30.11 11.95 -16.22
CA ASP A 47 -29.62 12.67 -17.40
C ASP A 47 -28.72 13.85 -17.00
N PHE A 48 -27.53 13.54 -16.48
CA PHE A 48 -26.38 14.41 -16.43
C PHE A 48 -25.18 13.52 -16.75
N GLY A 49 -24.70 13.62 -17.99
CA GLY A 49 -23.78 12.68 -18.63
C GLY A 49 -22.37 12.68 -18.07
N ASP A 50 -22.21 12.16 -16.87
CA ASP A 50 -20.95 11.60 -16.37
C ASP A 50 -21.26 10.16 -15.95
N THR A 51 -21.04 9.20 -16.84
CA THR A 51 -20.86 7.83 -16.37
C THR A 51 -19.56 7.82 -15.59
N TYR A 52 -19.63 8.10 -14.30
CA TYR A 52 -18.63 7.69 -13.32
C TYR A 52 -18.56 6.16 -13.41
N GLN A 53 -17.80 5.67 -14.38
CA GLN A 53 -17.08 4.44 -14.16
C GLN A 53 -16.21 4.77 -12.95
N TYR A 54 -16.52 4.13 -11.83
CA TYR A 54 -15.58 3.96 -10.76
C TYR A 54 -14.36 3.30 -11.43
N ALA A 55 -13.39 4.12 -11.84
CA ALA A 55 -12.02 3.66 -11.79
C ALA A 55 -11.83 3.22 -10.34
N ASP A 56 -11.18 2.08 -10.14
CA ASP A 56 -10.97 1.54 -8.81
C ASP A 56 -10.21 2.63 -8.01
N ASP A 57 -10.92 3.32 -7.12
CA ASP A 57 -10.45 4.39 -6.21
C ASP A 57 -10.93 3.93 -4.83
N TYR A 58 -10.15 3.07 -4.20
CA TYR A 58 -10.61 2.31 -3.04
C TYR A 58 -10.87 3.21 -1.82
N ASP A 59 -10.14 4.30 -1.67
CA ASP A 59 -10.26 5.21 -0.53
C ASP A 59 -11.06 6.50 -0.80
N ASN A 60 -11.50 6.69 -2.05
CA ASN A 60 -12.32 7.82 -2.52
C ASN A 60 -11.64 9.18 -2.38
N ASP A 61 -10.33 9.26 -2.62
CA ASP A 61 -9.58 10.51 -2.61
C ASP A 61 -9.53 11.22 -3.97
N GLY A 62 -10.07 10.58 -5.02
CA GLY A 62 -10.08 11.11 -6.38
C GLY A 62 -8.85 10.75 -7.21
N ARG A 63 -8.03 9.80 -6.75
CA ARG A 63 -6.97 9.13 -7.51
C ARG A 63 -7.39 7.69 -7.81
N GLU A 64 -7.00 7.22 -8.99
CA GLU A 64 -7.24 5.83 -9.39
C GLU A 64 -6.13 4.96 -8.77
N ASP A 65 -6.46 3.77 -8.25
CA ASP A 65 -5.59 2.87 -7.50
C ASP A 65 -4.26 2.52 -8.24
N ASP A 66 -4.23 2.59 -9.58
CA ASP A 66 -3.06 2.29 -10.40
C ASP A 66 -2.05 3.45 -10.49
N VAL A 67 -2.49 4.67 -10.16
CA VAL A 67 -1.68 5.90 -10.12
C VAL A 67 -1.62 6.51 -8.72
N ASP A 68 -2.34 5.95 -7.76
CA ASP A 68 -2.33 6.33 -6.37
C ASP A 68 -1.14 5.70 -5.64
N ASN A 69 -0.32 6.54 -5.01
CA ASN A 69 0.79 6.08 -4.18
C ASN A 69 0.36 5.63 -2.76
N CYS A 70 -0.91 5.76 -2.41
CA CYS A 70 -1.53 5.19 -1.21
C CYS A 70 -2.96 4.66 -1.45
N PRO A 71 -3.16 3.58 -2.24
CA PRO A 71 -4.50 3.11 -2.66
C PRO A 71 -5.49 2.71 -1.55
N GLN A 72 -5.09 2.77 -0.28
CA GLN A 72 -5.96 2.43 0.84
C GLN A 72 -6.10 3.56 1.85
N ILE A 73 -5.40 4.68 1.66
CA ILE A 73 -5.33 5.79 2.60
C ILE A 73 -5.37 7.10 1.82
N SER A 74 -6.55 7.74 1.89
CA SER A 74 -6.84 8.96 1.16
C SER A 74 -5.75 10.03 1.31
N ASN A 75 -5.15 10.43 0.19
CA ASN A 75 -4.05 11.38 0.13
C ASN A 75 -4.05 12.13 -1.22
N VAL A 76 -5.10 12.92 -1.45
CA VAL A 76 -5.35 13.72 -2.68
C VAL A 76 -4.11 14.42 -3.26
N GLU A 77 -3.24 14.94 -2.39
CA GLU A 77 -2.02 15.68 -2.72
C GLU A 77 -0.89 14.79 -3.26
N GLN A 78 -0.96 13.47 -3.09
CA GLN A 78 0.00 12.48 -3.59
C GLN A 78 1.45 12.84 -3.24
N THR A 79 1.65 13.36 -2.03
CA THR A 79 2.99 13.72 -1.55
C THR A 79 3.78 12.44 -1.28
N ASP A 80 4.99 12.39 -1.83
CA ASP A 80 5.97 11.32 -1.66
C ASP A 80 7.34 12.03 -1.50
N SER A 81 7.77 12.16 -0.25
CA SER A 81 8.90 13.01 0.14
C SER A 81 10.26 12.38 -0.18
N ASP A 82 10.35 11.05 -0.25
CA ASP A 82 11.61 10.34 -0.50
C ASP A 82 11.68 9.63 -1.88
N GLY A 83 10.56 9.55 -2.58
CA GLY A 83 10.46 9.10 -3.97
C GLY A 83 10.50 7.58 -4.12
N ASP A 84 10.07 6.82 -3.11
CA ASP A 84 10.05 5.36 -3.18
C ASP A 84 8.79 4.78 -3.83
N GLY A 85 7.74 5.58 -3.98
CA GLY A 85 6.45 5.19 -4.56
C GLY A 85 5.34 4.87 -3.57
N HIS A 86 5.60 4.97 -2.26
CA HIS A 86 4.58 5.04 -1.21
C HIS A 86 4.39 6.52 -0.83
N GLY A 87 3.16 6.98 -0.75
CA GLY A 87 2.91 8.36 -0.34
C GLY A 87 3.14 8.57 1.16
N ASP A 88 3.48 9.79 1.57
CA ASP A 88 3.71 10.20 2.97
C ASP A 88 2.55 9.81 3.92
N ALA A 89 1.35 9.58 3.37
CA ALA A 89 0.16 9.18 4.13
C ALA A 89 0.14 7.70 4.52
N CYS A 90 0.78 6.83 3.75
CA CYS A 90 0.82 5.38 3.94
C CYS A 90 2.24 4.81 4.11
N ASP A 91 3.27 5.64 3.96
CA ASP A 91 4.66 5.29 4.14
C ASP A 91 5.03 5.24 5.64
N LEU A 92 5.52 4.08 6.09
CA LEU A 92 6.03 3.83 7.44
C LEU A 92 7.32 4.62 7.72
N CYS A 93 7.98 5.10 6.67
CA CYS A 93 9.23 5.85 6.69
C CYS A 93 9.27 6.99 5.66
N ALA A 94 8.33 7.96 5.76
CA ALA A 94 8.15 9.14 4.87
C ALA A 94 9.37 10.05 4.59
N SER A 95 10.57 9.71 5.05
CA SER A 95 11.82 10.44 4.73
C SER A 95 12.98 9.52 4.38
N ALA A 96 12.74 8.21 4.25
CA ALA A 96 13.75 7.19 4.03
C ALA A 96 13.20 6.10 3.11
N ALA A 97 13.49 6.26 1.82
CA ALA A 97 12.99 5.41 0.75
C ALA A 97 13.14 3.90 1.04
N ASP A 98 12.00 3.22 1.12
CA ASP A 98 11.80 1.80 1.43
C ASP A 98 10.56 1.25 0.69
N LYS A 99 10.78 0.62 -0.46
CA LYS A 99 9.68 0.03 -1.24
C LYS A 99 9.04 -1.17 -0.56
N GLU A 100 9.79 -1.86 0.29
CA GLU A 100 9.37 -3.08 0.95
C GLU A 100 8.49 -2.79 2.18
N GLN A 101 8.50 -1.56 2.70
CA GLN A 101 7.74 -1.08 3.86
C GLN A 101 7.84 -2.08 5.02
N LYS A 102 9.07 -2.51 5.30
CA LYS A 102 9.30 -3.60 6.26
C LYS A 102 9.18 -3.06 7.67
N ASP A 103 8.35 -3.70 8.48
CA ASP A 103 8.18 -3.38 9.90
C ASP A 103 8.30 -4.69 10.70
N SER A 104 9.45 -4.85 11.37
CA SER A 104 9.83 -6.10 12.03
C SER A 104 9.14 -6.31 13.37
N ASP A 105 8.80 -5.24 14.09
CA ASP A 105 8.18 -5.30 15.41
C ASP A 105 6.66 -4.96 15.38
N GLY A 106 6.19 -4.40 14.28
CA GLY A 106 4.79 -4.07 14.04
C GLY A 106 4.34 -2.80 14.75
N ASP A 107 5.25 -1.88 15.07
CA ASP A 107 4.93 -0.66 15.83
C ASP A 107 4.46 0.52 14.96
N GLY A 108 4.50 0.35 13.63
CA GLY A 108 4.09 1.36 12.65
C GLY A 108 5.21 2.29 12.21
N LEU A 109 6.45 2.06 12.64
CA LEU A 109 7.66 2.67 12.11
C LEU A 109 8.42 1.63 11.29
N GLY A 110 8.77 1.94 10.05
CA GLY A 110 9.46 0.98 9.20
C GLY A 110 10.92 0.78 9.64
N ASP A 111 11.48 -0.40 9.38
CA ASP A 111 12.87 -0.77 9.62
C ASP A 111 13.87 0.26 9.06
N ALA A 112 13.53 0.94 7.96
CA ALA A 112 14.38 1.95 7.33
C ALA A 112 14.57 3.22 8.18
N CYS A 113 13.62 3.53 9.07
CA CYS A 113 13.61 4.71 9.93
C CYS A 113 13.44 4.38 11.42
N ASP A 114 13.33 3.11 11.78
CA ASP A 114 13.31 2.63 13.15
C ASP A 114 14.73 2.33 13.68
N ALA A 115 15.00 2.86 14.87
CA ALA A 115 16.26 2.64 15.57
C ALA A 115 16.24 1.36 16.43
N ASP A 116 15.06 0.79 16.70
CA ASP A 116 14.81 -0.35 17.60
C ASP A 116 13.87 -1.38 16.93
N MET A 117 14.24 -1.90 15.76
CA MET A 117 13.40 -2.76 14.89
C MET A 117 12.84 -4.05 15.53
N ASP A 118 13.09 -4.33 16.79
CA ASP A 118 12.48 -5.44 17.53
C ASP A 118 11.87 -5.05 18.90
N ASN A 119 11.80 -3.74 19.18
CA ASN A 119 11.28 -3.11 20.40
C ASN A 119 11.83 -3.69 21.71
N ASP A 120 13.06 -4.19 21.69
CA ASP A 120 13.63 -4.87 22.85
C ASP A 120 14.36 -3.92 23.81
N THR A 121 14.34 -2.62 23.49
CA THR A 121 14.96 -1.49 24.21
C THR A 121 16.49 -1.49 24.22
N LYS A 122 17.13 -2.18 23.28
CA LYS A 122 18.59 -2.13 23.10
C LYS A 122 18.97 -1.40 21.84
N LEU A 123 19.53 -0.21 22.05
CA LEU A 123 20.12 0.58 20.98
C LEU A 123 21.65 0.40 20.96
N GLY A 124 22.23 0.13 19.79
CA GLY A 124 23.67 0.13 19.54
C GLY A 124 24.47 -1.09 20.05
N ASP A 125 24.18 -1.59 21.26
CA ASP A 125 24.76 -2.84 21.81
C ASP A 125 23.95 -4.09 21.40
N ASP A 126 22.96 -3.92 20.53
CA ASP A 126 22.14 -5.03 20.05
C ASP A 126 22.87 -5.85 18.98
N ASN A 127 22.97 -7.15 19.25
CA ASN A 127 23.59 -8.12 18.38
C ASN A 127 22.57 -8.96 17.59
N CYS A 128 21.27 -8.70 17.76
CA CYS A 128 20.20 -9.31 16.98
C CYS A 128 19.16 -8.26 16.53
N PRO A 129 19.47 -7.40 15.53
CA PRO A 129 18.67 -6.21 15.17
C PRO A 129 17.18 -6.38 14.89
N VAL A 130 16.71 -7.60 14.63
CA VAL A 130 15.30 -7.91 14.27
C VAL A 130 14.76 -9.07 15.10
N VAL A 131 15.45 -9.44 16.18
CA VAL A 131 15.07 -10.57 17.04
C VAL A 131 15.27 -10.17 18.49
N ALA A 132 14.16 -9.79 19.10
CA ALA A 132 14.12 -9.28 20.47
C ALA A 132 14.92 -10.18 21.41
N ASN A 133 15.98 -9.63 21.97
CA ASN A 133 16.86 -10.28 22.92
C ASN A 133 16.92 -9.49 24.25
N PRO A 134 15.77 -9.07 24.81
CA PRO A 134 15.67 -7.99 25.79
C PRO A 134 16.50 -8.27 27.03
N THR A 135 17.00 -7.21 27.67
CA THR A 135 17.74 -7.38 28.92
C THR A 135 16.89 -8.12 29.96
N PRO A 136 17.43 -9.13 30.66
CA PRO A 136 16.65 -9.88 31.62
C PRO A 136 16.09 -8.95 32.70
N ASP A 137 14.76 -8.87 32.79
CA ASP A 137 14.10 -8.15 33.87
C ASP A 137 14.59 -8.72 35.21
N ARG A 138 15.39 -7.92 35.93
CA ARG A 138 15.92 -8.28 37.25
C ARG A 138 14.80 -8.50 38.28
N ARG A 139 13.56 -8.14 37.98
CA ARG A 139 12.38 -8.42 38.82
C ARG A 139 11.79 -9.81 38.57
N ARG A 140 11.98 -10.39 37.37
CA ARG A 140 11.48 -11.73 37.01
C ARG A 140 12.34 -12.86 37.58
N TRP A 141 13.62 -12.60 37.86
CA TRP A 141 14.55 -13.56 38.49
C TRP A 141 14.80 -13.33 39.99
N ARG A 142 13.82 -12.81 40.74
CA ARG A 142 13.88 -12.94 42.20
C ARG A 142 13.68 -14.41 42.57
N ARG A 143 14.79 -15.12 42.81
CA ARG A 143 14.74 -16.41 43.51
C ARG A 143 13.95 -16.21 44.82
N PRO A 144 12.92 -17.01 45.11
CA PRO A 144 12.27 -16.97 46.41
C PRO A 144 13.33 -17.09 47.52
N GLY A 145 13.47 -16.06 48.36
CA GLY A 145 14.30 -16.12 49.56
C GLY A 145 15.69 -15.44 49.54
N GLN A 146 16.13 -14.77 48.48
CA GLN A 146 17.40 -14.03 48.55
C GLN A 146 17.19 -12.60 49.08
N ARG A 147 17.58 -12.38 50.35
CA ARG A 147 17.67 -11.04 50.96
C ARG A 147 18.74 -10.20 50.26
N LEU A 148 18.41 -8.95 49.96
CA LEU A 148 19.31 -7.95 49.41
C LEU A 148 20.53 -7.81 50.33
N ARG A 149 21.73 -8.16 49.86
CA ARG A 149 22.96 -7.65 50.46
C ARG A 149 23.13 -6.24 49.93
N HIS A 150 22.75 -5.25 50.74
CA HIS A 150 23.17 -3.88 50.55
C HIS A 150 24.68 -3.83 50.73
N ARG A 151 25.38 -3.27 49.75
CA ARG A 151 26.76 -2.82 49.89
C ARG A 151 26.75 -1.31 49.95
#